data_AF-A0A6S6U3Q8-F1
#
_entry.id   AF-A0A6S6U3Q8-F1
#
_cell.length_a   1.000
_cell.length_b   1.000
_cell.length_c   1.000
_cell.angle_alpha   90.00
_cell.angle_beta   90.00
_cell.angle_gamma   90.00
#
_symmetry.space_group_name_H-M   'P 1'
#
loop_
_entity.id
_entity.type
_entity.pdbx_description
1 polymer ?
#
loop_
_entity_poly.entity_id
_entity_poly.type
_entity_poly.pdbx_seq_one_letter_code
_entity_poly.pdbx_strand_id
1 'polypeptide(L)'
;MGFFIQNIVAIVVGLVTSYISYHLLDAAEPVIIATIGFCGFIGGHLPHIQQPSQPSYRVLRMASWLTALLIPLANFLYRPIDLLPAWIVAFLLTTATWMIIDRISLLRDYTRSVVGIILLPLLITTCAYSALGNPVIIPAFLACSTSYIVFLLTEQYTKRNWLRTLKDPTQEVSS
;
A
#
# COMPACT_ATOMS: atom_id res chain seq x y z
N MET A 1 1.54 -3.39 16.58
CA MET A 1 0.15 -3.09 16.19
C MET A 1 -0.46 -4.38 15.67
N GLY A 2 -1.64 -4.77 16.14
CA GLY A 2 -2.30 -5.98 15.65
C GLY A 2 -2.78 -5.82 14.21
N PHE A 3 -2.78 -6.90 13.42
CA PHE A 3 -3.21 -6.89 12.01
C PHE A 3 -4.62 -6.32 11.82
N PHE A 4 -5.53 -6.63 12.74
CA PHE A 4 -6.90 -6.10 12.70
C PHE A 4 -6.95 -4.57 12.76
N ILE A 5 -6.22 -3.97 13.71
CA ILE A 5 -6.16 -2.51 13.84
C ILE A 5 -5.54 -1.91 12.58
N GLN A 6 -4.50 -2.55 12.03
CA GLN A 6 -3.85 -2.09 10.80
C GLN A 6 -4.84 -2.08 9.62
N ASN A 7 -5.62 -3.16 9.44
CA ASN A 7 -6.64 -3.22 8.40
C ASN A 7 -7.68 -2.12 8.57
N ILE A 8 -8.19 -1.91 9.81
CA ILE A 8 -9.18 -0.86 10.05
C ILE A 8 -8.61 0.51 9.69
N VAL A 9 -7.40 0.82 10.15
CA VAL A 9 -6.74 2.10 9.84
C VAL A 9 -6.57 2.26 8.33
N ALA A 10 -6.07 1.23 7.64
CA ALA A 10 -5.88 1.26 6.20
C ALA A 10 -7.20 1.46 5.43
N ILE A 11 -8.28 0.77 5.83
CA ILE A 11 -9.62 0.90 5.24
C ILE A 11 -10.16 2.31 5.48
N VAL A 12 -10.10 2.81 6.71
CA VAL A 12 -10.61 4.14 7.06
C VAL A 12 -9.86 5.22 6.27
N VAL A 13 -8.53 5.16 6.23
CA VAL A 13 -7.75 6.12 5.45
C VAL A 13 -8.09 6.03 3.96
N GLY A 14 -8.19 4.81 3.40
CA GLY A 14 -8.59 4.61 2.01
C GLY A 14 -9.97 5.20 1.68
N LEU A 15 -10.97 4.95 2.51
CA LEU A 15 -12.32 5.50 2.33
C LEU A 15 -12.33 7.02 2.45
N VAL A 16 -11.63 7.58 3.42
CA VAL A 16 -11.53 9.04 3.61
C VAL A 16 -10.84 9.69 2.42
N THR A 17 -9.74 9.12 1.92
CA THR A 17 -9.02 9.67 0.76
C THR A 17 -9.84 9.56 -0.53
N SER A 18 -10.59 8.48 -0.71
CA SER A 18 -11.57 8.35 -1.80
C SER A 18 -12.65 9.41 -1.71
N TYR A 19 -13.25 9.59 -0.53
CA TYR A 19 -14.30 10.57 -0.29
C TYR A 19 -13.82 12.00 -0.57
N ILE A 20 -12.64 12.37 -0.05
CA ILE A 20 -12.02 13.67 -0.33
C ILE A 20 -11.78 13.83 -1.84
N SER A 21 -11.26 12.79 -2.50
CA SER A 21 -10.97 12.84 -3.93
C SER A 21 -12.24 12.94 -4.78
N TYR A 22 -13.33 12.30 -4.38
CA TYR A 22 -14.64 12.40 -5.05
C TYR A 22 -15.16 13.85 -5.08
N HIS A 23 -14.90 14.62 -4.02
CA HIS A 23 -15.29 16.03 -3.96
C HIS A 23 -14.30 16.99 -4.65
N LEU A 24 -13.05 16.59 -4.84
CA LEU A 24 -12.01 17.44 -5.42
C LEU A 24 -11.79 17.21 -6.92
N LEU A 25 -12.07 16.00 -7.42
CA LEU A 25 -11.96 15.68 -8.84
C LEU A 25 -13.30 15.90 -9.50
N ASP A 26 -13.36 16.90 -10.37
CA ASP A 26 -14.56 17.19 -11.14
C ASP A 26 -14.84 16.05 -12.13
N ALA A 27 -16.06 15.52 -12.12
CA ALA A 27 -16.51 14.40 -12.95
C ALA A 27 -15.62 13.13 -12.91
N ALA A 28 -15.02 12.80 -11.75
CA ALA A 28 -14.25 11.56 -11.62
C ALA A 28 -15.10 10.30 -11.82
N GLU A 29 -14.64 9.43 -12.71
CA GLU A 29 -15.24 8.10 -12.87
C GLU A 29 -15.13 7.30 -11.55
N PRO A 30 -16.15 6.50 -11.20
CA PRO A 30 -16.14 5.71 -9.97
C PRO A 30 -14.91 4.79 -9.84
N VAL A 31 -14.38 4.31 -10.97
CA VAL A 31 -13.17 3.49 -11.03
C VAL A 31 -11.96 4.25 -10.50
N ILE A 32 -11.80 5.53 -10.86
CA ILE A 32 -10.69 6.38 -10.37
C ILE A 32 -10.77 6.53 -8.86
N ILE A 33 -11.96 6.82 -8.33
CA ILE A 33 -12.19 6.99 -6.89
C ILE A 33 -11.93 5.70 -6.12
N ALA A 34 -12.37 4.55 -6.65
CA ALA A 34 -12.12 3.24 -6.07
C ALA A 34 -10.62 2.91 -6.06
N THR A 35 -9.90 3.21 -7.16
CA THR A 35 -8.45 3.00 -7.24
C THR A 35 -7.69 3.87 -6.26
N ILE A 36 -8.07 5.14 -6.07
CA ILE A 36 -7.44 6.02 -5.06
C ILE A 36 -7.61 5.42 -3.65
N GLY A 37 -8.81 4.94 -3.32
CA GLY A 37 -9.07 4.30 -2.02
C GLY A 37 -8.29 3.03 -1.83
N PHE A 38 -8.19 2.21 -2.89
CA PHE A 38 -7.38 1.01 -2.88
C PHE A 38 -5.88 1.33 -2.71
N CYS A 39 -5.36 2.37 -3.36
CA CYS A 39 -4.00 2.85 -3.14
C CYS A 39 -3.78 3.30 -1.69
N GLY A 40 -4.75 3.99 -1.08
CA GLY A 40 -4.74 4.33 0.35
C GLY A 40 -4.71 3.09 1.24
N PHE A 41 -5.54 2.09 0.94
CA PHE A 41 -5.55 0.81 1.65
C PHE A 41 -4.19 0.09 1.56
N ILE A 42 -3.66 -0.09 0.35
CA ILE A 42 -2.35 -0.72 0.12
C ILE A 42 -1.22 0.06 0.80
N GLY A 43 -1.30 1.39 0.81
CA GLY A 43 -0.35 2.27 1.48
C GLY A 43 -0.17 1.95 2.97
N GLY A 44 -1.24 1.56 3.65
CA GLY A 44 -1.22 1.20 5.07
C GLY A 44 -0.53 -0.15 5.35
N HIS A 45 -0.32 -0.97 4.32
CA HIS A 45 0.37 -2.26 4.42
C HIS A 45 1.84 -2.20 3.99
N LEU A 46 2.22 -1.23 3.14
CA LEU A 46 3.58 -1.06 2.61
C LEU A 46 4.71 -1.11 3.67
N PRO A 47 4.56 -0.58 4.90
CA PRO A 47 5.60 -0.67 5.93
C PRO A 47 6.01 -2.11 6.30
N HIS A 48 5.21 -3.11 5.94
CA HIS A 48 5.48 -4.53 6.19
C HIS A 48 5.91 -5.30 4.93
N ILE A 49 6.21 -4.62 3.82
CA ILE A 49 6.63 -5.29 2.57
C ILE A 49 7.89 -6.14 2.71
N GLN A 50 8.72 -5.86 3.72
CA GLN A 50 9.93 -6.62 4.04
C GLN A 50 9.78 -7.52 5.28
N GLN A 51 8.55 -7.82 5.72
CA GLN A 51 8.32 -8.64 6.92
C GLN A 51 7.46 -9.87 6.60
N PRO A 52 8.06 -10.98 6.10
CA PRO A 52 7.32 -12.16 5.63
C PRO A 52 6.45 -12.84 6.70
N SER A 53 6.80 -12.69 7.98
CA SER A 53 6.03 -13.21 9.11
C SER A 53 4.72 -12.45 9.36
N GLN A 54 4.58 -11.25 8.81
CA GLN A 54 3.41 -10.40 9.04
C GLN A 54 2.31 -10.69 8.00
N PRO A 55 1.04 -10.77 8.41
CA PRO A 55 -0.08 -10.97 7.47
C PRO A 55 -0.18 -9.83 6.43
N SER A 56 0.21 -8.60 6.78
CA SER A 56 0.26 -7.46 5.85
C SER A 56 1.19 -7.67 4.66
N TYR A 57 2.26 -8.46 4.81
CA TYR A 57 3.11 -8.87 3.68
C TYR A 57 2.31 -9.68 2.66
N ARG A 58 1.43 -10.58 3.12
CA ARG A 58 0.57 -11.38 2.22
C ARG A 58 -0.44 -10.52 1.48
N VAL A 59 -0.98 -9.50 2.12
CA VAL A 59 -1.90 -8.53 1.49
C VAL A 59 -1.21 -7.84 0.31
N LEU A 60 0.01 -7.32 0.52
CA LEU A 60 0.78 -6.68 -0.55
C LEU A 60 1.14 -7.65 -1.67
N ARG A 61 1.54 -8.88 -1.32
CA ARG A 61 1.87 -9.91 -2.30
C ARG A 61 0.66 -10.26 -3.15
N MET A 62 -0.48 -10.55 -2.54
CA MET A 62 -1.72 -10.82 -3.28
C MET A 62 -2.17 -9.63 -4.12
N ALA A 63 -2.08 -8.40 -3.61
CA ALA A 63 -2.42 -7.20 -4.35
C ALA A 63 -1.54 -7.04 -5.60
N SER A 64 -0.23 -7.24 -5.49
CA SER A 64 0.68 -7.16 -6.65
C SER A 64 0.42 -8.25 -7.69
N TRP A 65 0.08 -9.47 -7.27
CA TRP A 65 -0.32 -10.55 -8.17
C TRP A 65 -1.61 -10.22 -8.90
N LEU A 66 -2.59 -9.66 -8.19
CA LEU A 66 -3.83 -9.19 -8.79
C LEU A 66 -3.58 -8.06 -9.81
N THR A 67 -2.72 -7.10 -9.47
CA THR A 67 -2.34 -6.00 -10.37
C THR A 67 -1.62 -6.53 -11.62
N ALA A 68 -0.74 -7.50 -11.48
CA ALA A 68 -0.04 -8.14 -12.61
C ALA A 68 -1.00 -8.85 -13.58
N LEU A 69 -2.13 -9.33 -13.09
CA LEU A 69 -3.20 -9.91 -13.89
C LEU A 69 -4.08 -8.82 -14.54
N LEU A 70 -4.53 -7.83 -13.74
CA LEU A 70 -5.53 -6.85 -14.14
C LEU A 70 -4.99 -5.77 -15.09
N ILE A 71 -3.75 -5.28 -14.91
CA ILE A 71 -3.20 -4.21 -15.76
C ILE A 71 -3.10 -4.64 -17.22
N PRO A 72 -2.54 -5.81 -17.56
CA PRO A 72 -2.49 -6.24 -18.95
C PRO A 72 -3.88 -6.54 -19.51
N LEU A 73 -4.82 -7.01 -18.66
CA LEU A 73 -6.22 -7.20 -19.06
C LEU A 73 -6.91 -5.86 -19.38
N ALA A 74 -6.64 -4.80 -18.63
CA ALA A 74 -7.14 -3.46 -18.94
C ALA A 74 -6.55 -2.95 -20.27
N ASN A 75 -5.25 -3.18 -20.50
CA ASN A 75 -4.58 -2.80 -21.75
C ASN A 75 -5.07 -3.62 -22.96
N PHE A 76 -5.50 -4.86 -22.76
CA PHE A 76 -6.09 -5.72 -23.80
C PHE A 76 -7.23 -5.04 -24.54
N LEU A 77 -8.10 -4.35 -23.80
CA LEU A 77 -9.27 -3.67 -24.34
C LEU A 77 -8.88 -2.61 -25.38
N TYR A 78 -7.65 -2.08 -25.30
CA TYR A 78 -7.11 -1.12 -26.24
C TYR A 78 -6.22 -1.75 -27.32
N ARG A 79 -5.47 -2.82 -27.02
CA ARG A 79 -4.57 -3.52 -27.97
C ARG A 79 -4.56 -5.03 -27.74
N PRO A 80 -5.41 -5.80 -28.44
CA PRO A 80 -5.62 -7.21 -28.13
C PRO A 80 -4.46 -8.14 -28.52
N ILE A 81 -3.62 -7.73 -29.48
CA ILE A 81 -2.54 -8.56 -30.04
C ILE A 81 -1.38 -8.74 -29.04
N ASP A 82 -1.21 -7.80 -28.12
CA ASP A 82 -0.06 -7.74 -27.21
C ASP A 82 -0.30 -8.45 -25.86
N LEU A 83 -1.45 -9.13 -25.68
CA LEU A 83 -1.90 -9.61 -24.37
C LEU A 83 -0.99 -10.66 -23.74
N LEU A 84 -0.71 -11.72 -24.49
CA LEU A 84 0.02 -12.88 -24.00
C LEU A 84 1.47 -12.54 -23.62
N PRO A 85 2.24 -11.80 -24.45
CA PRO A 85 3.56 -11.33 -24.03
C PRO A 85 3.48 -10.35 -22.86
N ALA A 86 2.49 -9.45 -22.81
CA ALA A 86 2.33 -8.52 -21.68
C ALA A 86 2.08 -9.24 -20.35
N TRP A 87 1.25 -10.29 -20.32
CA TRP A 87 1.06 -11.11 -19.12
C TRP A 87 2.34 -11.84 -18.72
N ILE A 88 3.02 -12.49 -19.66
CA ILE A 88 4.28 -13.20 -19.35
C ILE A 88 5.29 -12.24 -18.73
N VAL A 89 5.46 -11.06 -19.33
CA VAL A 89 6.37 -10.03 -18.81
C VAL A 89 5.93 -9.55 -17.43
N ALA A 90 4.64 -9.26 -17.22
CA ALA A 90 4.12 -8.80 -15.94
C ALA A 90 4.31 -9.85 -14.83
N PHE A 91 4.04 -11.13 -15.10
CA PHE A 91 4.26 -12.22 -14.15
C PHE A 91 5.73 -12.44 -13.83
N LEU A 92 6.61 -12.43 -14.84
CA LEU A 92 8.05 -12.57 -14.65
C LEU A 92 8.61 -11.42 -13.82
N LEU A 93 8.25 -10.17 -14.14
CA LEU A 93 8.67 -9.00 -13.37
C LEU A 93 8.16 -9.06 -11.94
N THR A 94 6.87 -9.36 -11.74
CA THR A 94 6.28 -9.45 -10.40
C THR A 94 6.98 -10.53 -9.57
N THR A 95 7.22 -11.70 -10.14
CA THR A 95 7.90 -12.81 -9.45
C THR A 95 9.35 -12.45 -9.14
N ALA A 96 10.10 -11.90 -10.09
CA ALA A 96 11.48 -11.48 -9.90
C ALA A 96 11.61 -10.37 -8.85
N THR A 97 10.70 -9.38 -8.87
CA THR A 97 10.64 -8.32 -7.86
C THR A 97 10.43 -8.89 -6.46
N TRP A 98 9.50 -9.83 -6.29
CA TRP A 98 9.30 -10.48 -4.98
C TRP A 98 10.50 -11.31 -4.55
N MET A 99 11.18 -12.00 -5.45
CA MET A 99 12.43 -12.70 -5.12
C MET A 99 13.50 -11.72 -4.60
N ILE A 100 13.63 -10.55 -5.22
CA ILE A 100 14.56 -9.50 -4.78
C ILE A 100 14.15 -8.95 -3.41
N ILE A 101 12.87 -8.62 -3.23
CA ILE A 101 12.34 -8.13 -1.94
C ILE A 101 12.58 -9.16 -0.83
N ASP A 102 12.31 -10.43 -1.09
CA ASP A 102 12.52 -11.53 -0.14
C ASP A 102 14.00 -11.63 0.25
N ARG A 103 14.92 -11.49 -0.71
CA ARG A 103 16.36 -11.47 -0.42
C ARG A 103 16.79 -10.24 0.39
N ILE A 104 16.30 -9.05 0.05
CA ILE A 104 16.63 -7.82 0.78
C ILE A 104 16.06 -7.86 2.21
N SER A 105 14.87 -8.45 2.38
CA SER A 105 14.20 -8.57 3.68
C SER A 105 15.01 -9.34 4.72
N LEU A 106 15.91 -10.23 4.29
CA LEU A 106 16.81 -10.99 5.16
C LEU A 106 17.96 -10.14 5.72
N LEU A 107 18.31 -9.04 5.04
CA LEU A 107 19.50 -8.25 5.36
C LEU A 107 19.18 -7.08 6.28
N ARG A 108 18.16 -6.28 5.92
CA ARG A 108 17.82 -5.06 6.67
C ARG A 108 16.42 -4.56 6.32
N ASP A 109 15.77 -3.94 7.30
CA ASP A 109 14.50 -3.25 7.11
C ASP A 109 14.74 -1.81 6.62
N TYR A 110 14.43 -1.57 5.34
CA TYR A 110 14.54 -0.29 4.65
C TYR A 110 13.21 0.46 4.56
N THR A 111 12.10 -0.18 4.95
CA THR A 111 10.74 0.42 4.85
C THR A 111 10.62 1.70 5.69
N ARG A 112 11.34 1.77 6.82
CA ARG A 112 11.32 2.95 7.72
C ARG A 112 12.32 4.04 7.32
N SER A 113 13.01 3.90 6.19
CA SER A 113 13.90 4.95 5.67
C SER A 113 13.09 6.07 5.00
N VAL A 114 13.64 7.29 5.00
CA VAL A 114 13.06 8.44 4.28
C VAL A 114 12.84 8.11 2.80
N VAL A 115 13.79 7.38 2.22
CA VAL A 115 13.72 6.90 0.83
C VAL A 115 12.54 5.94 0.63
N GLY A 116 12.32 5.01 1.55
CA GLY A 116 11.19 4.07 1.50
C GLY A 116 9.82 4.75 1.61
N ILE A 117 9.72 5.78 2.45
CA ILE A 117 8.50 6.59 2.64
C ILE A 117 8.07 7.26 1.33
N ILE A 118 9.01 7.66 0.47
CA ILE A 118 8.71 8.34 -0.80
C ILE A 118 8.59 7.33 -1.94
N LEU A 119 9.55 6.40 -2.06
CA LEU A 119 9.61 5.48 -3.19
C LEU A 119 8.47 4.46 -3.19
N LEU A 120 8.08 3.91 -2.03
CA LEU A 120 7.05 2.87 -2.01
C LEU A 120 5.68 3.40 -2.45
N PRO A 121 5.19 4.55 -1.94
CA PRO A 121 3.96 5.16 -2.46
C PRO A 121 4.06 5.56 -3.94
N LEU A 122 5.23 6.03 -4.39
CA LEU A 122 5.44 6.40 -5.79
C LEU A 122 5.31 5.19 -6.73
N LEU A 123 5.84 4.03 -6.34
CA LEU A 123 5.69 2.79 -7.10
C LEU A 123 4.22 2.39 -7.25
N ILE A 124 3.46 2.41 -6.13
CA ILE A 124 2.01 2.12 -6.16
C ILE A 124 1.26 3.11 -7.08
N THR A 125 1.63 4.39 -7.01
CA THR A 125 1.03 5.43 -7.85
C THR A 125 1.33 5.20 -9.32
N THR A 126 2.56 4.79 -9.65
CA THR A 126 2.96 4.51 -11.04
C THR A 126 2.13 3.37 -11.63
N CYS A 127 1.82 2.35 -10.81
CA CYS A 127 0.93 1.27 -11.22
C CYS A 127 -0.52 1.74 -11.44
N ALA A 128 -1.03 2.66 -10.61
CA ALA A 128 -2.35 3.24 -10.82
C ALA A 128 -2.38 4.11 -12.09
N TYR A 129 -1.34 4.91 -12.31
CA TYR A 129 -1.16 5.74 -13.49
C TYR A 129 -1.16 4.93 -14.79
N SER A 130 -0.45 3.80 -14.82
CA SER A 130 -0.43 2.96 -16.03
C SER A 130 -1.77 2.33 -16.37
N ALA A 131 -2.70 2.25 -15.41
CA ALA A 131 -4.05 1.73 -15.62
C ALA A 131 -5.07 2.82 -15.98
N LEU A 132 -5.00 3.99 -15.34
CA LEU A 132 -6.07 5.02 -15.41
C LEU A 132 -5.60 6.41 -15.89
N GLY A 133 -4.31 6.58 -16.15
CA GLY A 133 -3.73 7.82 -16.67
C GLY A 133 -3.60 8.94 -15.62
N ASN A 134 -3.47 10.17 -16.12
CA ASN A 134 -3.13 11.35 -15.31
C ASN A 134 -4.02 11.67 -14.10
N PRO A 135 -5.37 11.53 -14.12
CA PRO A 135 -6.20 12.03 -13.02
C PRO A 135 -5.96 11.30 -11.70
N VAL A 136 -5.37 10.10 -11.73
CA VAL A 136 -5.15 9.28 -10.54
C VAL A 136 -3.83 9.58 -9.82
N ILE A 137 -2.83 10.20 -10.49
CA ILE A 137 -1.45 10.28 -10.00
C ILE A 137 -1.36 10.96 -8.62
N ILE A 138 -1.74 12.24 -8.58
CA ILE A 138 -1.62 13.06 -7.37
C ILE A 138 -2.49 12.48 -6.23
N PRO A 139 -3.79 12.21 -6.42
CA PRO A 139 -4.63 11.74 -5.33
C PRO A 139 -4.22 10.34 -4.85
N ALA A 140 -3.81 9.41 -5.72
CA ALA A 140 -3.33 8.09 -5.29
C ALA A 140 -2.00 8.18 -4.53
N PHE A 141 -1.08 9.04 -4.97
CA PHE A 141 0.17 9.26 -4.25
C PHE A 141 -0.06 9.80 -2.84
N LEU A 142 -0.92 10.82 -2.73
CA LEU A 142 -1.27 11.39 -1.42
C LEU A 142 -1.99 10.37 -0.56
N ALA A 143 -2.99 9.65 -1.08
CA ALA A 143 -3.71 8.61 -0.34
C ALA A 143 -2.76 7.54 0.22
N CYS A 144 -1.88 7.02 -0.65
CA CYS A 144 -0.91 6.00 -0.29
C CYS A 144 0.09 6.51 0.76
N SER A 145 0.63 7.72 0.55
CA SER A 145 1.60 8.35 1.47
C SER A 145 0.99 8.67 2.83
N THR A 146 -0.23 9.21 2.86
CA THR A 146 -0.95 9.49 4.11
C THR A 146 -1.19 8.22 4.89
N SER A 147 -1.66 7.15 4.25
CA SER A 147 -1.87 5.86 4.90
C SER A 147 -0.57 5.27 5.46
N TYR A 148 0.52 5.35 4.68
CA TYR A 148 1.85 4.93 5.11
C TYR A 148 2.32 5.68 6.37
N ILE A 149 2.20 7.01 6.36
CA ILE A 149 2.63 7.87 7.47
C ILE A 149 1.76 7.63 8.71
N VAL A 150 0.44 7.55 8.54
CA VAL A 150 -0.49 7.25 9.64
C VAL A 150 -0.15 5.91 10.28
N PHE A 151 0.18 4.89 9.48
CA PHE A 151 0.65 3.62 10.00
C PHE A 151 1.91 3.79 10.85
N LEU A 152 2.95 4.45 10.30
CA LEU A 152 4.22 4.65 11.02
C LEU A 152 4.01 5.40 12.34
N LEU A 153 3.20 6.46 12.34
CA LEU A 153 2.90 7.24 13.55
C LEU A 153 2.17 6.40 14.59
N THR A 154 1.20 5.58 14.16
CA THR A 154 0.44 4.68 15.04
C THR A 154 1.35 3.61 15.63
N GLU A 155 2.28 3.06 14.84
CA GLU A 155 3.29 2.11 15.30
C GLU A 155 4.20 2.74 16.37
N GLN A 156 4.69 3.96 16.13
CA GLN A 156 5.53 4.69 17.08
C GLN A 156 4.79 5.01 18.38
N TYR A 157 3.54 5.45 18.28
CA TYR A 157 2.70 5.71 19.45
C TYR A 157 2.49 4.46 20.30
N THR A 158 2.18 3.33 19.66
CA THR A 158 1.98 2.04 20.34
C THR A 158 3.26 1.60 21.06
N LYS A 159 4.42 1.70 20.41
CA LYS A 159 5.73 1.36 21.02
C LYS A 159 6.03 2.25 22.22
N ARG A 160 5.76 3.56 22.11
CA ARG A 160 5.99 4.51 23.21
C ARG A 160 5.11 4.22 24.41
N ASN A 161 3.84 3.91 24.20
CA ASN A 161 2.92 3.55 25.29
C ASN A 161 3.33 2.25 25.98
N TRP A 162 3.74 1.23 25.21
CA TRP A 162 4.23 -0.02 25.76
C TRP A 162 5.51 0.16 26.61
N LEU A 163 6.43 1.02 26.17
CA LEU A 163 7.62 1.36 26.96
C LEU A 163 7.28 2.11 28.26
N ARG A 164 6.19 2.88 28.27
CA ARG A 164 5.71 3.56 29.49
C ARG A 164 5.10 2.58 30.49
N THR A 165 4.26 1.65 30.05
CA THR A 165 3.68 0.62 30.94
C THR A 165 4.74 -0.29 31.54
N LEU A 166 5.83 -0.60 30.81
CA LEU A 166 6.96 -1.31 31.39
C LEU A 166 7.74 -0.51 32.44
N LYS A 167 7.75 0.82 32.32
CA LYS A 167 8.50 1.69 33.22
C LYS A 167 7.76 1.95 34.55
N ASP A 168 6.43 2.00 34.52
CA ASP A 168 5.57 2.24 35.69
C ASP A 168 4.48 1.14 35.83
N PRO A 169 4.84 -0.09 36.25
CA PRO A 169 3.89 -1.20 36.35
C PRO A 169 2.82 -1.02 37.45
N THR A 170 2.98 -0.04 38.35
CA THR A 170 2.08 0.19 39.49
C THR A 170 0.82 1.00 39.16
N GLN A 171 0.65 1.53 37.93
CA GLN A 171 -0.54 2.31 37.57
C GLN A 171 -1.73 1.49 37.03
N GLU A 172 -1.57 0.20 36.70
CA GLU A 172 -2.67 -0.62 36.17
C GLU A 172 -3.53 -1.33 37.25
N VAL A 173 -3.17 -1.25 38.53
CA VAL A 173 -3.91 -1.94 39.62
C VAL A 173 -5.06 -1.09 40.20
N SER A 174 -5.25 0.15 39.72
CA SER A 174 -6.21 1.09 40.34
C SER A 174 -7.23 1.71 39.38
N SER A 175 -7.70 0.99 38.37
CA SER A 175 -8.85 1.42 37.55
C SER A 175 -9.77 0.25 37.21
#